data_AF-A0A561SVI5-F1
#
_entry.id   AF-A0A561SVI5-F1
#
_cell.length_a   1.000
_cell.length_b   1.000
_cell.length_c   1.000
_cell.angle_alpha   90.00
_cell.angle_beta   90.00
_cell.angle_gamma   90.00
#
_symmetry.space_group_name_H-M   'P 1'
#
loop_
_entity.id
_entity.type
_entity.pdbx_description
1 polymer ?
#
loop_
_entity_poly.entity_id
_entity_poly.type
_entity_poly.pdbx_seq_one_letter_code
_entity_poly.pdbx_strand_id
1 'polypeptide(L)' 'MKDATVRRLQALEEEYTFAVNAAVGENRDDLVEQLASEYPDAALEVLRSDAA' A
#
# COMPACT_ATOMS: atom_id res chain seq x y z
N MET A 1 -6.86 -8.34 -15.28
CA MET A 1 -7.19 -7.70 -13.98
C MET A 1 -8.44 -6.88 -14.20
N LYS A 2 -9.44 -6.93 -13.32
CA LYS A 2 -10.67 -6.14 -13.49
C LYS A 2 -10.40 -4.66 -13.20
N ASP A 3 -11.10 -3.74 -13.85
CA ASP A 3 -10.96 -2.28 -13.64
C ASP A 3 -11.13 -1.87 -12.17
N ALA A 4 -12.02 -2.56 -11.45
CA ALA A 4 -12.21 -2.34 -10.01
C ALA A 4 -10.97 -2.69 -9.18
N THR A 5 -10.26 -3.77 -9.53
CA THR A 5 -9.03 -4.21 -8.87
C THR A 5 -7.91 -3.22 -9.10
N VAL A 6 -7.77 -2.73 -10.33
CA VAL A 6 -6.78 -1.70 -10.68
C VAL A 6 -7.02 -0.43 -9.86
N ARG A 7 -8.27 0.05 -9.77
CA ARG A 7 -8.60 1.24 -8.94
C ARG A 7 -8.29 1.03 -7.46
N ARG A 8 -8.52 -0.17 -6.92
CA ARG A 8 -8.20 -0.49 -5.52
C ARG A 8 -6.70 -0.50 -5.27
N LEU A 9 -5.92 -1.06 -6.20
CA LEU A 9 -4.45 -1.04 -6.11
C LEU A 9 -3.90 0.39 -6.23
N GLN A 10 -4.49 1.24 -7.09
CA GLN A 10 -4.11 2.65 -7.18
C GLN A 10 -4.40 3.40 -5.88
N ALA A 11 -5.60 3.22 -5.30
CA ALA A 11 -5.93 3.83 -4.01
C ALA A 11 -4.99 3.36 -2.88
N LEU A 12 -4.62 2.08 -2.88
CA LEU A 12 -3.67 1.52 -1.91
C LEU A 12 -2.26 2.13 -2.08
N GLU A 13 -1.81 2.29 -3.33
CA GLU A 13 -0.53 2.95 -3.64
C GLU A 13 -0.53 4.40 -3.16
N GLU A 14 -1.58 5.17 -3.45
CA GLU A 14 -1.71 6.55 -2.98
C GLU A 14 -1.65 6.66 -1.44
N GLU A 15 -2.34 5.75 -0.73
CA GLU A 15 -2.35 5.70 0.73
C GLU A 15 -0.95 5.42 1.32
N TYR A 16 -0.27 4.39 0.82
CA TYR A 16 1.07 4.03 1.33
C TYR A 16 2.12 5.07 0.93
N THR A 17 2.05 5.64 -0.28
CA THR A 17 2.92 6.73 -0.72
C THR A 17 2.75 7.95 0.20
N PHE A 18 1.52 8.31 0.57
CA PHE A 18 1.28 9.38 1.53
C PHE A 18 1.88 9.06 2.90
N ALA A 19 1.63 7.86 3.44
CA ALA A 19 2.12 7.45 4.76
C ALA A 19 3.66 7.41 4.84
N VAL A 20 4.31 6.87 3.81
CA VAL A 20 5.79 6.82 3.73
C VAL A 20 6.36 8.23 3.65
N ASN A 21 5.79 9.11 2.83
CA ASN A 21 6.27 10.50 2.73
C ASN A 21 6.11 11.25 4.06
N ALA A 22 5.03 11.03 4.79
CA ALA A 22 4.85 11.59 6.13
C ALA A 22 5.90 11.05 7.10
N ALA A 23 6.13 9.74 7.12
CA ALA A 23 7.15 9.11 7.97
C ALA A 23 8.56 9.60 7.68
N VAL A 24 8.92 9.77 6.39
CA VAL A 24 10.19 10.37 5.96
C VAL A 24 10.29 11.82 6.44
N GLY A 25 9.22 12.60 6.30
CA GLY A 25 9.18 13.99 6.78
C GLY A 25 9.38 14.12 8.30
N GLU A 26 9.01 13.09 9.06
CA GLU A 26 9.15 13.00 10.52
C GLU A 26 10.45 12.30 10.97
N ASN A 27 11.32 11.86 10.05
CA ASN A 27 12.50 11.02 10.33
C ASN A 27 12.17 9.73 11.11
N ARG A 28 11.02 9.12 10.80
CA ARG A 28 10.55 7.85 11.37
C ARG A 28 10.97 6.68 10.47
N ASP A 29 12.26 6.40 10.42
CA ASP A 29 12.81 5.31 9.57
C ASP A 29 12.22 3.93 9.92
N ASP A 30 11.89 3.72 11.20
CA ASP A 30 11.21 2.51 11.69
C ASP A 30 9.81 2.35 11.08
N LEU A 31 9.08 3.46 10.94
CA LEU A 31 7.76 3.47 10.33
C LEU A 31 7.85 3.28 8.82
N VAL A 32 8.86 3.84 8.15
CA VAL A 32 9.11 3.61 6.72
C VAL A 32 9.37 2.12 6.46
N GLU A 33 10.21 1.48 7.29
CA GLU A 33 10.48 0.05 7.18
C GLU A 33 9.22 -0.79 7.40
N GLN A 34 8.42 -0.46 8.42
CA GLN A 34 7.14 -1.13 8.67
C GLN A 34 6.18 -1.01 7.48
N LEU A 35 5.94 0.21 6.98
CA LEU A 35 5.05 0.45 5.85
C LEU A 35 5.50 -0.28 4.58
N ALA A 36 6.81 -0.28 4.31
CA ALA A 36 7.38 -1.01 3.18
C ALA A 36 7.20 -2.53 3.31
N SER A 37 7.26 -3.07 4.52
CA SER A 37 7.01 -4.49 4.79
C SER A 37 5.53 -4.86 4.67
N GLU A 38 4.61 -3.97 5.02
CA GLU A 38 3.16 -4.23 5.01
C GLU A 38 2.52 -4.14 3.62
N TYR A 39 3.03 -3.25 2.76
CA TYR A 39 2.45 -2.97 1.45
C TYR A 39 2.27 -4.22 0.55
N PRO A 40 3.26 -5.13 0.40
CA PRO A 40 3.09 -6.32 -0.43
C PRO A 40 1.94 -7.22 0.01
N ASP A 41 1.77 -7.40 1.32
CA ASP A 41 0.69 -8.22 1.88
C ASP A 41 -0.67 -7.54 1.66
N ALA A 42 -0.77 -6.24 1.88
CA ALA A 42 -1.98 -5.47 1.60
C ALA A 42 -2.36 -5.54 0.10
N ALA A 43 -1.38 -5.44 -0.81
CA ALA A 43 -1.61 -5.56 -2.24
C ALA A 43 -2.06 -6.99 -2.63
N LEU A 44 -1.49 -8.02 -2.01
CA LEU A 44 -1.91 -9.40 -2.19
C LEU A 44 -3.36 -9.63 -1.76
N GLU A 45 -3.81 -9.02 -0.66
CA GLU A 45 -5.21 -9.11 -0.21
C GLU A 45 -6.18 -8.49 -1.22
N VAL A 46 -5.81 -7.37 -1.85
CA VAL A 46 -6.61 -6.78 -2.94
C VAL A 46 -6.71 -7.72 -4.14
N LEU A 47 -5.61 -8.37 -4.52
CA LEU A 47 -5.57 -9.33 -5.62
C LEU A 47 -6.37 -10.61 -5.30
N ARG A 48 -6.27 -11.14 -4.08
CA ARG A 48 -7.02 -12.31 -3.61
C ARG A 48 -8.53 -12.05 -3.62
N SER A 49 -8.93 -10.85 -3.20
CA SER A 49 -10.33 -10.41 -3.18
C SER A 49 -10.95 -10.28 -4.58
N ASP A 50 -10.16 -10.22 -5.64
CA ASP A 50 -10.65 -10.21 -7.04
C ASP A 50 -10.80 -11.63 -7.63
N ALA A 51 -10.06 -12.59 -7.08
CA ALA A 51 -10.07 -13.99 -7.51
C ALA A 51 -11.20 -14.81 -6.87
N ALA A 52 -11.79 -14.31 -5.79
CA ALA A 52 -13.00 -14.84 -5.14
C ALA A 52 -14.28 -14.38 -5.85
#